data_AF-A0A820NWL0-F1
#
_entry.id   AF-A0A820NWL0-F1
#
_cell.length_a   1.000
_cell.length_b   1.000
_cell.length_c   1.000
_cell.angle_alpha   90.00
_cell.angle_beta   90.00
_cell.angle_gamma   90.00
#
_symmetry.space_group_name_H-M   'P 1'
#
loop_
_entity.id
_entity.type
_entity.pdbx_description
1 polymer ?
#
loop_
_entity_poly.entity_id
_entity_poly.type
_entity_poly.pdbx_seq_one_letter_code
_entity_poly.pdbx_strand_id
1 'polypeptide(L)'
;IAYNLPKFCANATWNPVAITFATSAVVGALPFGIFVDTNNTVYVANRANNLVQIWFNNSATPTRNISGGLNTPYGLFVTDNGDIYVDNGNTNNRVDKWAFNSNSSVPAMYNCGPCYSLFISTILIRCYRLILF
;
A
#
# COMPACT_ATOMS: atom_id res chain seq x y z
N ILE A 1 16.60 -15.49 -14.14
CA ILE A 1 17.64 -14.62 -13.52
C ILE A 1 16.99 -13.25 -13.30
N ALA A 2 16.72 -12.86 -12.06
CA ALA A 2 16.17 -11.53 -11.76
C ALA A 2 17.30 -10.50 -11.82
N TYR A 3 17.26 -9.61 -12.80
CA TYR A 3 18.34 -8.66 -13.10
C TYR A 3 18.52 -7.55 -12.04
N ASN A 4 17.58 -7.39 -11.09
CA ASN A 4 17.55 -6.29 -10.12
C ASN A 4 17.44 -6.77 -8.67
N LEU A 5 18.18 -7.81 -8.26
CA LEU A 5 18.33 -8.07 -6.83
C LEU A 5 19.19 -6.95 -6.23
N PRO A 6 18.68 -6.13 -5.29
CA PRO A 6 19.53 -5.23 -4.55
C PRO A 6 20.63 -6.07 -3.88
N LYS A 7 21.88 -5.82 -4.27
CA LYS A 7 23.03 -6.41 -3.58
C LYS A 7 23.19 -5.67 -2.26
N PHE A 8 22.49 -6.14 -1.23
CA PHE A 8 22.78 -5.70 0.13
C PHE A 8 24.23 -6.04 0.47
N CYS A 9 24.88 -5.19 1.25
CA CYS A 9 26.20 -5.50 1.80
C CYS A 9 26.13 -6.79 2.62
N ALA A 10 27.14 -7.67 2.51
CA ALA A 10 27.17 -8.94 3.23
C ALA A 10 27.03 -8.79 4.77
N ASN A 11 27.40 -7.62 5.30
CA ASN A 11 27.33 -7.27 6.72
C ASN A 11 26.34 -6.12 6.98
N ALA A 12 25.22 -6.06 6.27
CA ALA A 12 24.20 -5.05 6.54
C ALA A 12 23.67 -5.18 7.99
N THR A 13 23.89 -4.16 8.80
CA THR A 13 23.37 -4.09 10.18
C THR A 13 22.27 -3.04 10.28
N TRP A 14 21.22 -3.34 11.03
CA TRP A 14 20.18 -2.38 11.34
C TRP A 14 20.73 -1.22 12.17
N ASN A 15 20.18 -0.03 11.99
CA ASN A 15 20.47 1.11 12.85
C ASN A 15 19.98 0.80 14.28
N PRO A 16 20.87 0.75 15.29
CA PRO A 16 20.49 0.35 16.65
C PRO A 16 19.54 1.33 17.36
N VAL A 17 19.40 2.56 16.86
CA VAL A 17 18.44 3.54 17.39
C VAL A 17 17.11 3.60 16.62
N ALA A 18 16.90 2.70 15.66
CA ALA A 18 15.63 2.61 14.95
C ALA A 18 14.50 2.13 15.88
N ILE A 19 13.27 2.58 15.61
CA ILE A 19 12.08 2.19 16.37
C ILE A 19 11.14 1.35 15.51
N THR A 20 10.43 0.41 16.16
CA THR A 20 9.32 -0.34 15.56
C THR A 20 8.01 0.28 16.03
N PHE A 21 7.26 0.92 15.12
CA PHE A 21 5.96 1.53 15.43
C PHE A 21 4.77 0.72 14.88
N ALA A 22 4.97 -0.02 13.80
CA ALA A 22 3.95 -0.77 13.08
C ALA A 22 3.84 -2.23 13.58
N THR A 23 3.45 -2.43 14.85
CA THR A 23 3.29 -3.77 15.45
C THR A 23 1.94 -4.41 15.09
N SER A 24 1.76 -5.71 15.38
CA SER A 24 0.46 -6.38 15.20
C SER A 24 -0.67 -5.76 16.03
N ALA A 25 -0.36 -5.11 17.15
CA ALA A 25 -1.34 -4.39 17.95
C ALA A 25 -1.77 -3.06 17.31
N VAL A 26 -0.88 -2.43 16.52
CA VAL A 26 -1.13 -1.13 15.88
C VAL A 26 -1.69 -1.30 14.48
N VAL A 27 -1.04 -2.12 13.65
CA VAL A 27 -1.44 -2.38 12.27
C VAL A 27 -2.59 -3.38 12.22
N GLY A 28 -2.58 -4.40 13.08
CA GLY A 28 -3.51 -5.53 13.02
C GLY A 28 -2.90 -6.76 12.31
N ALA A 29 -3.77 -7.71 11.97
CA ALA A 29 -3.37 -8.93 11.27
C ALA A 29 -3.37 -8.73 9.74
N LEU A 30 -2.49 -9.45 9.05
CA LEU A 30 -2.45 -9.52 7.57
C LEU A 30 -2.32 -8.17 6.83
N PRO A 31 -1.30 -7.33 7.13
CA PRO A 31 -0.90 -6.28 6.20
C PRO A 31 -0.28 -6.90 4.92
N PHE A 32 -0.72 -6.44 3.75
CA PHE A 32 -0.26 -7.00 2.45
C PHE A 32 0.52 -6.02 1.60
N GLY A 33 0.26 -4.72 1.73
CA GLY A 33 0.91 -3.67 0.94
C GLY A 33 1.45 -2.56 1.83
N ILE A 34 2.63 -2.06 1.52
CA ILE A 34 3.23 -0.89 2.14
C ILE A 34 3.73 0.08 1.07
N PHE A 35 3.55 1.37 1.32
CA PHE A 35 4.16 2.44 0.55
C PHE A 35 4.70 3.51 1.49
N VAL A 36 5.84 4.10 1.14
CA VAL A 36 6.42 5.24 1.85
C VAL A 36 6.67 6.32 0.82
N ASP A 37 6.08 7.50 1.02
CA ASP A 37 6.24 8.63 0.12
C ASP A 37 7.51 9.44 0.43
N THR A 38 7.80 10.45 -0.39
CA THR A 38 8.97 11.34 -0.23
C THR A 38 8.90 12.22 1.03
N ASN A 39 7.73 12.34 1.65
CA ASN A 39 7.53 13.07 2.91
C ASN A 39 7.66 12.16 4.14
N ASN A 40 8.08 10.90 3.97
CA ASN A 40 8.10 9.85 5.00
C ASN A 40 6.72 9.50 5.57
N THR A 41 5.66 9.74 4.81
CA THR A 41 4.32 9.23 5.15
C THR A 41 4.28 7.74 4.83
N VAL A 42 3.85 6.94 5.81
CA VAL A 42 3.73 5.49 5.65
C VAL A 42 2.28 5.11 5.43
N TYR A 43 2.03 4.29 4.43
CA TYR A 43 0.71 3.78 4.04
C TYR A 43 0.74 2.27 4.10
N VAL A 44 -0.24 1.65 4.75
CA VAL A 44 -0.33 0.20 4.87
C VAL A 44 -1.72 -0.27 4.48
N ALA A 45 -1.81 -1.14 3.48
CA ALA A 45 -3.03 -1.86 3.13
C ALA A 45 -3.19 -3.05 4.10
N ASN A 46 -4.17 -2.93 5.00
CA ASN A 46 -4.56 -4.00 5.89
C ASN A 46 -5.72 -4.78 5.27
N ARG A 47 -5.43 -6.03 4.90
CA ARG A 47 -6.39 -6.92 4.27
C ARG A 47 -7.46 -7.42 5.25
N ALA A 48 -7.08 -7.74 6.48
CA ALA A 48 -8.03 -8.27 7.47
C ALA A 48 -9.07 -7.22 7.88
N ASN A 49 -8.65 -5.96 7.98
CA ASN A 49 -9.48 -4.85 8.43
C ASN A 49 -10.15 -4.08 7.27
N ASN A 50 -9.90 -4.48 6.01
CA ASN A 50 -10.44 -3.84 4.81
C ASN A 50 -10.19 -2.32 4.77
N LEU A 51 -8.97 -1.89 5.10
CA LEU A 51 -8.64 -0.48 5.17
C LEU A 51 -7.17 -0.19 4.81
N VAL A 52 -6.88 1.08 4.53
CA VAL A 52 -5.52 1.61 4.47
C VAL A 52 -5.25 2.47 5.70
N GLN A 53 -4.20 2.16 6.46
CA GLN A 53 -3.70 2.96 7.57
C GLN A 53 -2.61 3.91 7.09
N ILE A 54 -2.60 5.14 7.61
CA ILE A 54 -1.68 6.20 7.20
C ILE A 54 -1.06 6.85 8.43
N TRP A 55 0.28 6.88 8.48
CA TRP A 55 1.07 7.55 9.51
C TRP A 55 1.73 8.80 8.93
N PHE A 56 1.30 9.96 9.41
CA PHE A 56 1.95 11.24 9.16
C PHE A 56 2.98 11.56 10.25
N ASN A 57 3.97 12.40 9.92
CA ASN A 57 4.86 13.07 10.88
C ASN A 57 5.54 12.15 11.90
N ASN A 58 5.98 10.94 11.47
CA ASN A 58 6.64 9.95 12.33
C ASN A 58 5.81 9.53 13.57
N SER A 59 4.48 9.60 13.49
CA SER A 59 3.59 9.11 14.55
C SER A 59 3.83 7.62 14.83
N ALA A 60 3.67 7.22 16.10
CA ALA A 60 3.71 5.79 16.46
C ALA A 60 2.41 5.04 16.07
N THR A 61 1.32 5.77 15.87
CA THR A 61 -0.01 5.22 15.54
C THR A 61 -0.57 5.83 14.25
N PRO A 62 -1.46 5.11 13.53
CA PRO A 62 -2.07 5.65 12.32
C PRO A 62 -2.83 6.93 12.66
N THR A 63 -2.50 7.99 11.95
CA THR A 63 -3.15 9.30 12.06
C THR A 63 -4.40 9.39 11.19
N ARG A 64 -4.55 8.49 10.22
CA ARG A 64 -5.73 8.41 9.33
C ARG A 64 -5.96 6.99 8.85
N ASN A 65 -7.24 6.64 8.68
CA ASN A 65 -7.67 5.39 8.05
C ASN A 65 -8.55 5.68 6.82
N ILE A 66 -8.41 4.87 5.78
CA ILE A 66 -9.31 4.84 4.61
C ILE A 66 -10.00 3.49 4.59
N SER A 67 -11.33 3.45 4.69
CA SER A 67 -12.11 2.21 4.76
C SER A 67 -13.32 2.17 3.81
N GLY A 68 -13.53 3.22 3.00
CA GLY A 68 -14.73 3.39 2.18
C GLY A 68 -14.86 2.40 1.02
N GLY A 69 -15.44 1.23 1.25
CA GLY A 69 -15.77 0.26 0.19
C GLY A 69 -14.61 -0.61 -0.28
N LEU A 70 -13.51 -0.65 0.48
CA LEU A 70 -12.42 -1.59 0.26
C LEU A 70 -12.83 -3.00 0.67
N ASN A 71 -12.37 -3.99 -0.08
CA ASN A 71 -12.51 -5.38 0.28
C ASN A 71 -11.23 -6.13 -0.02
N THR A 72 -10.58 -6.60 1.05
CA THR A 72 -9.32 -7.34 1.01
C THR A 72 -8.22 -6.66 0.18
N PRO A 73 -7.83 -5.42 0.52
CA PRO A 73 -6.81 -4.71 -0.25
C PRO A 73 -5.46 -5.43 -0.18
N TYR A 74 -4.85 -5.70 -1.34
CA TYR A 74 -3.54 -6.33 -1.43
C TYR A 74 -2.42 -5.32 -1.70
N GLY A 75 -2.51 -4.60 -2.82
CA GLY A 75 -1.53 -3.60 -3.23
C GLY A 75 -2.04 -2.17 -3.07
N LEU A 76 -1.12 -1.22 -2.91
CA LEU A 76 -1.42 0.21 -2.96
C LEU A 76 -0.26 0.97 -3.63
N PHE A 77 -0.57 2.15 -4.15
CA PHE A 77 0.41 3.10 -4.67
C PHE A 77 -0.05 4.52 -4.35
N VAL A 78 0.88 5.40 -3.98
CA VAL A 78 0.59 6.82 -3.74
C VAL A 78 1.37 7.65 -4.73
N THR A 79 0.69 8.55 -5.42
CA THR A 79 1.31 9.49 -6.36
C THR A 79 1.92 10.69 -5.64
N ASP A 80 2.81 11.43 -6.30
CA ASP A 80 3.44 12.64 -5.73
C ASP A 80 2.44 13.72 -5.30
N ASN A 81 1.26 13.75 -5.93
CA ASN A 81 0.17 14.67 -5.56
C ASN A 81 -0.67 14.17 -4.37
N GLY A 82 -0.32 13.01 -3.79
CA GLY A 82 -1.00 12.42 -2.64
C GLY A 82 -2.24 11.59 -2.98
N ASP A 83 -2.55 11.37 -4.26
CA ASP A 83 -3.63 10.45 -4.65
C ASP A 83 -3.23 9.00 -4.32
N ILE A 84 -4.15 8.27 -3.70
CA ILE A 84 -3.93 6.91 -3.18
C ILE A 84 -4.75 5.95 -4.02
N TYR A 85 -4.06 4.99 -4.64
CA TYR A 85 -4.66 3.93 -5.44
C TYR A 85 -4.53 2.63 -4.68
N VAL A 86 -5.63 1.90 -4.54
CA VAL A 86 -5.68 0.69 -3.72
C VAL A 86 -6.37 -0.41 -4.51
N ASP A 87 -5.81 -1.60 -4.42
CA ASP A 87 -6.46 -2.79 -4.93
C ASP A 87 -7.81 -3.01 -4.23
N ASN A 88 -8.84 -3.21 -5.04
CA ASN A 88 -10.16 -3.64 -4.58
C ASN A 88 -10.65 -4.80 -5.48
N GLY A 89 -9.72 -5.54 -6.08
CA GLY A 89 -10.00 -6.47 -7.16
C GLY A 89 -10.67 -7.76 -6.74
N ASN A 90 -10.48 -8.21 -5.48
CA ASN A 90 -10.94 -9.53 -5.05
C ASN A 90 -12.47 -9.71 -5.14
N THR A 91 -13.24 -8.68 -4.79
CA THR A 91 -14.71 -8.70 -4.90
C THR A 91 -15.25 -7.67 -5.88
N ASN A 92 -14.56 -6.55 -6.07
CA ASN A 92 -15.06 -5.45 -6.89
C ASN A 92 -14.42 -5.36 -8.29
N ASN A 93 -13.45 -6.23 -8.62
CA ASN A 93 -12.82 -6.27 -9.94
C ASN A 93 -12.31 -4.90 -10.42
N ARG A 94 -11.75 -4.11 -9.50
CA ARG A 94 -11.23 -2.78 -9.81
C ARG A 94 -10.11 -2.34 -8.87
N VAL A 95 -9.40 -1.31 -9.29
CA VAL A 95 -8.54 -0.46 -8.46
C VAL A 95 -9.32 0.82 -8.18
N ASP A 96 -9.39 1.21 -6.91
CA ASP A 96 -10.06 2.43 -6.47
C ASP A 96 -9.04 3.53 -6.13
N LYS A 97 -9.39 4.77 -6.44
CA LYS A 97 -8.59 5.98 -6.18
C LYS A 97 -9.26 6.85 -5.13
N TRP A 98 -8.51 7.23 -4.11
CA TRP A 98 -8.85 8.31 -3.17
C TRP A 98 -7.97 9.53 -3.46
N ALA A 99 -8.59 10.70 -3.54
CA ALA A 99 -7.84 11.94 -3.41
C ALA A 99 -7.31 12.08 -1.97
N PHE A 100 -6.17 12.76 -1.80
CA PHE A 100 -5.45 12.84 -0.52
C PHE A 100 -6.35 13.11 0.70
N ASN A 101 -7.33 14.01 0.61
CA ASN A 101 -8.26 14.36 1.69
C ASN A 101 -9.69 13.83 1.52
N SER A 102 -9.92 12.93 0.58
CA SER A 102 -11.24 12.34 0.36
C SER A 102 -11.46 11.12 1.24
N ASN A 103 -12.68 10.95 1.74
CA ASN A 103 -13.13 9.71 2.38
C ASN A 103 -13.84 8.76 1.41
N SER A 104 -14.08 9.21 0.18
CA SER A 104 -14.72 8.44 -0.88
C SER A 104 -13.75 8.17 -2.02
N SER A 105 -13.86 6.98 -2.60
CA SER A 105 -13.14 6.59 -3.80
C SER A 105 -13.96 6.77 -5.07
N VAL A 106 -13.23 6.78 -6.18
CA VAL A 106 -13.77 6.51 -7.51
C VAL A 106 -13.01 5.33 -8.15
N PRO A 107 -13.66 4.49 -8.97
CA PRO A 107 -12.96 3.50 -9.78
C PRO A 107 -11.92 4.16 -10.69
N ALA A 108 -10.69 3.66 -10.67
CA ALA A 108 -9.59 4.15 -11.51
C ALA A 108 -9.19 3.16 -12.60
N MET A 109 -9.44 1.87 -12.39
CA MET A 109 -9.19 0.81 -13.36
C MET A 109 -10.12 -0.36 -13.07
N TYR A 110 -10.67 -0.99 -14.10
CA TYR A 110 -11.33 -2.29 -13.98
C TYR A 110 -10.37 -3.41 -14.36
N ASN A 111 -10.37 -4.49 -13.58
CA ASN A 111 -9.50 -5.63 -13.77
C ASN A 111 -10.19 -6.92 -13.29
N CYS A 112 -9.90 -8.06 -13.89
CA CYS A 112 -10.67 -9.30 -13.65
C CYS A 112 -10.22 -10.04 -12.38
N GLY A 113 -10.03 -9.37 -11.23
CA GLY A 113 -9.53 -9.97 -9.97
C GLY A 113 -8.41 -9.17 -9.27
N PRO A 114 -7.77 -9.71 -8.21
CA PRO A 114 -6.89 -8.95 -7.32
C PRO A 114 -5.60 -8.44 -7.99
N CYS A 115 -5.11 -7.29 -7.51
CA CYS A 115 -3.77 -6.75 -7.77
C CYS A 115 -2.91 -6.86 -6.52
N TYR A 116 -1.89 -7.72 -6.57
CA TYR A 116 -0.96 -7.89 -5.44
C TYR A 116 0.05 -6.74 -5.33
N SER A 117 0.34 -6.07 -6.44
CA SER A 117 1.17 -4.87 -6.46
C SER A 117 0.66 -3.90 -7.53
N LEU A 118 0.73 -2.62 -7.22
CA LEU A 118 0.36 -1.52 -8.10
C LEU A 118 1.59 -0.64 -8.36
N PHE A 119 1.75 -0.23 -9.61
CA PHE A 119 2.74 0.78 -10.00
C PHE A 119 2.07 1.77 -10.94
N ILE A 120 2.28 3.06 -10.70
CA ILE A 120 1.76 4.10 -11.58
C ILE A 120 2.94 4.85 -12.17
N SER A 121 3.02 4.86 -13.51
CA SER A 121 3.88 5.79 -14.23
C SER A 121 3.12 7.06 -14.58
N THR A 122 3.79 8.01 -15.23
CA THR A 122 3.22 9.29 -15.67
C THR A 122 1.90 9.19 -16.46
N ILE A 123 1.52 8.02 -16.99
CA ILE A 123 0.29 7.85 -17.77
C ILE A 123 -0.39 6.48 -17.58
N LEU A 124 0.23 5.51 -16.88
CA LEU A 124 -0.31 4.14 -16.81
C LEU A 124 -0.29 3.59 -15.39
N ILE A 125 -1.46 3.12 -14.95
CA ILE A 125 -1.60 2.25 -13.80
C ILE A 125 -1.32 0.81 -14.27
N ARG A 126 -0.38 0.13 -13.61
CA ARG A 126 -0.07 -1.28 -13.86
C ARG A 126 -0.44 -2.11 -12.63
N CYS A 127 -1.23 -3.15 -12.87
CA CYS A 127 -1.59 -4.16 -11.89
C CYS A 127 -0.71 -5.39 -12.11
N TYR A 128 0.06 -5.77 -11.10
CA TYR A 128 0.85 -7.01 -11.15
C TYR A 128 0.14 -8.11 -10.37
N ARG A 129 0.00 -9.27 -11.03
CA ARG A 129 -0.45 -10.50 -10.41
C ARG A 129 0.75 -11.43 -10.26
N LEU A 130 0.95 -11.99 -9.07
CA LEU A 130 1.81 -13.16 -8.94
C LEU A 130 1.02 -14.35 -9.52
N ILE A 131 1.45 -14.84 -10.68
CA ILE A 131 1.08 -16.18 -11.12
C ILE A 131 2.09 -17.11 -10.44
N LEU A 132 1.69 -17.72 -9.32
CA LEU A 132 2.43 -18.85 -8.76
C LEU A 132 2.10 -20.06 -9.66
N PHE A 133 3.11 -20.60 -10.34
CA PHE A 133 3.03 -21.90 -11.02
C PHE A 133 3.22 -23.03 -10.00
#